data_AF-A0A536BE66-F1
#
_entry.id   AF-A0A536BE66-F1
#
_cell.length_a   1.000
_cell.length_b   1.000
_cell.length_c   1.000
_cell.angle_alpha   90.00
_cell.angle_beta   90.00
_cell.angle_gamma   90.00
#
_symmetry.space_group_name_H-M   'P 1'
#
loop_
_entity.id
_entity.type
_entity.pdbx_description
1 polymer ?
#
loop_
_entity_poly.entity_id
_entity_poly.type
_entity_poly.pdbx_seq_one_letter_code
_entity_poly.pdbx_strand_id
1 'polypeptide(L)'
;MDFDAAKNGAVALVGDARAGIESLAGRLNVYQVDAAYREQAARLNQEWHKEVGRLYGLAHQPLPAQSEVIGAVNDAAGPRDVVVCAAGSMPGDLHKLWRSRDPKQYHVEYGYSWMGYEIAGALGV
;
A
#
# COMPACT_ATOMS: atom_id res chain seq x y z
N MET A 1 -7.11 27.13 9.06
CA MET A 1 -7.41 25.92 8.25
C MET A 1 -6.07 25.25 7.96
N ASP A 2 -5.49 24.54 8.94
CA ASP A 2 -4.11 23.98 8.84
C ASP A 2 -3.98 22.61 9.54
N PHE A 3 -5.01 21.76 9.49
CA PHE A 3 -5.06 20.57 10.36
C PHE A 3 -4.33 19.33 9.81
N ASP A 4 -4.07 19.27 8.50
CA ASP A 4 -3.45 18.09 7.88
C ASP A 4 -1.92 18.10 7.95
N ALA A 5 -1.30 19.27 7.83
CA ALA A 5 0.16 19.38 7.91
C ALA A 5 0.70 19.37 9.36
N ALA A 6 -0.12 19.75 10.33
CA ALA A 6 0.25 19.73 11.75
C ALA A 6 -0.11 18.38 12.39
N LYS A 7 0.85 17.45 12.44
CA LYS A 7 0.66 16.11 13.06
C LYS A 7 1.69 15.87 14.17
N ASN A 8 1.24 15.52 15.37
CA ASN A 8 2.04 15.00 16.49
C ASN A 8 3.45 15.63 16.68
N GLY A 9 3.53 16.97 16.72
CA GLY A 9 4.81 17.69 16.93
C GLY A 9 5.73 17.75 15.71
N ALA A 10 5.27 17.31 14.54
CA ALA A 10 6.02 17.41 13.29
C ALA A 10 6.14 18.86 12.81
N VAL A 11 7.20 19.11 12.04
CA VAL A 11 7.36 20.35 11.28
C VAL A 11 6.41 20.30 10.09
N ALA A 12 5.44 21.20 10.05
CA ALA A 12 4.52 21.32 8.93
C ALA A 12 5.25 21.78 7.66
N LEU A 13 5.06 21.04 6.56
CA LEU A 13 5.56 21.40 5.23
C LEU A 13 4.36 21.49 4.28
N VAL A 14 3.96 22.72 3.94
CA VAL A 14 2.83 22.99 3.05
C VAL A 14 3.38 23.46 1.70
N GLY A 15 3.13 22.67 0.67
CA GLY A 15 3.57 22.94 -0.70
C GLY A 15 3.34 21.74 -1.60
N ASP A 16 3.68 21.90 -2.88
CA ASP A 16 3.67 20.78 -3.82
C ASP A 16 4.68 19.70 -3.39
N ALA A 17 4.21 18.45 -3.29
CA ALA A 17 5.00 17.34 -2.76
C ALA A 17 6.23 17.06 -3.64
N ARG A 18 6.08 17.15 -4.97
CA ARG A 18 7.18 16.90 -5.90
C ARG A 18 8.26 17.98 -5.77
N ALA A 19 7.87 19.25 -5.81
CA ALA A 19 8.80 20.37 -5.65
C ALA A 19 9.52 20.34 -4.30
N GLY A 20 8.80 19.95 -3.23
CA GLY A 20 9.39 19.76 -1.90
C GLY A 20 10.46 18.66 -1.89
N ILE A 21 10.16 17.49 -2.46
CA ILE A 21 11.11 16.37 -2.56
C ILE A 21 12.33 16.77 -3.41
N GLU A 22 12.14 17.39 -4.57
CA GLU A 22 13.24 17.83 -5.45
C GLU A 22 14.16 18.83 -4.73
N SER A 23 13.59 19.81 -4.01
CA SER A 23 14.36 20.77 -3.23
C SER A 23 15.12 20.14 -2.06
N LEU A 24 14.53 19.16 -1.37
CA LEU A 24 15.18 18.45 -0.27
C LEU A 24 16.29 17.54 -0.77
N ALA A 25 16.04 16.79 -1.85
CA ALA A 25 17.01 15.89 -2.46
C ALA A 25 18.29 16.63 -2.88
N GLY A 26 18.17 17.82 -3.48
CA GLY A 26 19.31 18.66 -3.83
C GLY A 26 20.14 19.14 -2.63
N ARG A 27 19.53 19.23 -1.44
CA ARG A 27 20.20 19.65 -0.20
C ARG A 27 20.81 18.49 0.59
N LEU A 28 20.24 17.29 0.47
CA LEU A 28 20.71 16.10 1.19
C LEU A 28 22.03 15.54 0.63
N ASN A 29 22.40 15.87 -0.60
CA ASN A 29 23.67 15.48 -1.23
C ASN A 29 23.96 13.97 -1.07
N VAL A 30 25.01 13.60 -0.34
CA VAL A 30 25.43 12.20 -0.09
C VAL A 30 24.89 11.62 1.21
N TYR A 31 23.99 12.32 1.91
CA TYR A 31 23.43 11.82 3.16
C TYR A 31 22.75 10.47 2.93
N GLN A 32 23.13 9.49 3.75
CA GLN A 32 22.46 8.21 3.84
C GLN A 32 22.35 7.83 5.31
N VAL A 33 21.23 7.19 5.66
CA VAL A 33 21.06 6.52 6.96
C VAL A 33 22.08 5.38 7.12
N ASP A 34 22.32 4.92 8.34
CA ASP A 34 23.28 3.85 8.61
C ASP A 34 23.05 2.60 7.75
N ALA A 35 24.15 1.99 7.28
CA ALA A 35 24.10 0.78 6.45
C ALA A 35 23.33 -0.35 7.15
N ALA A 36 23.58 -0.55 8.44
CA ALA A 36 22.88 -1.54 9.27
C ALA A 36 21.36 -1.34 9.27
N TYR A 37 20.89 -0.08 9.32
CA TYR A 37 19.45 0.22 9.27
C TYR A 37 18.86 -0.10 7.90
N ARG A 38 19.56 0.22 6.81
CA ARG A 38 19.11 -0.15 5.45
C ARG A 38 19.04 -1.66 5.26
N GLU A 39 20.06 -2.38 5.73
CA GLU A 39 20.10 -3.83 5.68
C GLU A 39 18.97 -4.45 6.49
N GLN A 40 18.68 -3.91 7.68
CA GLN A 40 17.53 -4.33 8.48
C GLN A 40 16.21 -4.12 7.74
N ALA A 41 15.98 -2.94 7.17
CA ALA A 41 14.76 -2.63 6.42
C ALA A 41 14.58 -3.56 5.21
N ALA A 42 15.65 -3.80 4.45
CA ALA A 42 15.64 -4.71 3.31
C ALA A 42 15.34 -6.15 3.73
N ARG A 43 15.96 -6.63 4.83
CA ARG A 43 15.70 -7.96 5.39
C ARG A 43 14.24 -8.12 5.82
N LEU A 44 13.71 -7.18 6.60
CA LEU A 44 12.32 -7.22 7.07
C LEU A 44 11.32 -7.18 5.92
N ASN A 45 11.60 -6.41 4.88
CA ASN A 45 10.78 -6.37 3.67
C ASN A 45 10.76 -7.74 2.96
N GLN A 46 11.92 -8.39 2.81
CA GLN A 46 12.01 -9.73 2.22
C GLN A 46 11.32 -10.80 3.09
N GLU A 47 11.48 -10.73 4.41
CA GLU A 47 10.77 -11.60 5.36
C GLU A 47 9.25 -11.43 5.24
N TRP A 48 8.76 -10.19 5.14
CA TRP A 48 7.35 -9.90 4.90
C TRP A 48 6.87 -10.47 3.57
N HIS A 49 7.63 -10.31 2.48
CA HIS A 49 7.26 -10.91 1.19
C HIS A 49 7.14 -12.44 1.27
N LYS A 50 8.06 -13.12 1.97
CA LYS A 50 7.97 -14.57 2.20
C LYS A 50 6.70 -14.92 2.99
N GLU A 51 6.39 -14.16 4.02
CA GLU A 51 5.20 -14.38 4.85
C GLU A 51 3.90 -14.20 4.04
N VAL A 52 3.80 -13.17 3.21
CA VAL A 52 2.67 -13.01 2.28
C VAL A 52 2.55 -14.22 1.35
N GLY A 53 3.68 -14.74 0.85
CA GLY A 53 3.69 -15.95 0.02
C GLY A 53 3.17 -17.18 0.78
N ARG A 54 3.56 -17.35 2.04
CA ARG A 54 3.04 -18.41 2.92
C ARG A 54 1.53 -18.26 3.14
N LEU A 55 1.05 -17.03 3.35
CA LEU A 55 -0.36 -16.73 3.58
C LEU A 55 -1.23 -16.96 2.32
N TYR A 56 -0.68 -16.77 1.14
CA TYR A 56 -1.34 -17.09 -0.13
C TYR A 56 -1.50 -18.60 -0.37
N GLY A 57 -0.70 -19.44 0.31
CA GLY A 57 -0.67 -20.89 0.12
C GLY A 57 -0.94 -21.68 1.40
N LEU A 58 -1.82 -21.20 2.29
CA LEU A 58 -2.14 -21.87 3.55
C LEU A 58 -2.84 -23.22 3.38
N ALA A 59 -3.46 -23.46 2.22
CA ALA A 59 -4.34 -24.59 1.93
C ALA A 59 -5.44 -24.76 2.99
N HIS A 60 -6.05 -23.65 3.43
CA HIS A 60 -7.05 -23.69 4.51
C HIS A 60 -8.30 -24.46 4.07
N GLN A 61 -8.89 -25.21 5.01
CA GLN A 61 -10.04 -26.09 4.78
C GLN A 61 -11.14 -25.84 5.82
N PRO A 62 -12.44 -26.03 5.47
CA PRO A 62 -12.95 -26.54 4.20
C PRO A 62 -12.98 -25.50 3.06
N LEU A 63 -12.79 -24.22 3.38
CA LEU A 63 -12.79 -23.12 2.42
C LEU A 63 -11.46 -22.38 2.48
N PRO A 64 -10.98 -21.80 1.37
CA PRO A 64 -9.76 -21.03 1.36
C PRO A 64 -9.85 -19.84 2.32
N ALA A 65 -8.73 -19.51 2.96
CA ALA A 65 -8.61 -18.30 3.75
C ALA A 65 -8.69 -17.06 2.84
N GLN A 66 -9.10 -15.92 3.41
CA GLN A 66 -9.19 -14.66 2.67
C GLN A 66 -7.85 -14.26 2.03
N SER A 67 -6.71 -14.58 2.68
CA SER A 67 -5.38 -14.34 2.11
C SER A 67 -5.12 -15.14 0.85
N GLU A 68 -5.63 -16.38 0.77
CA GLU A 68 -5.50 -17.24 -0.41
C GLU A 68 -6.37 -16.72 -1.55
N VAL A 69 -7.58 -16.24 -1.25
CA VAL A 69 -8.45 -15.58 -2.24
C VAL A 69 -7.80 -14.30 -2.77
N ILE A 70 -7.25 -13.45 -1.90
CA ILE A 70 -6.50 -12.25 -2.31
C ILE A 70 -5.32 -12.63 -3.20
N GLY A 71 -4.58 -13.67 -2.85
CA GLY A 71 -3.45 -14.16 -3.65
C GLY A 71 -3.87 -14.63 -5.04
N ALA A 72 -4.92 -15.44 -5.12
CA ALA A 72 -5.46 -15.90 -6.39
C ALA A 72 -5.93 -14.73 -7.30
N VAL A 73 -6.55 -13.70 -6.72
CA VAL A 73 -6.95 -12.50 -7.46
C VAL A 73 -5.72 -11.68 -7.90
N ASN A 74 -4.70 -11.56 -7.06
CA ASN A 74 -3.46 -10.84 -7.40
C ASN A 74 -2.69 -11.52 -8.54
N ASP A 75 -2.66 -12.86 -8.55
CA ASP A 75 -2.05 -13.66 -9.61
C ASP A 75 -2.83 -13.56 -10.94
N ALA A 76 -4.17 -13.51 -10.86
CA ALA A 76 -5.04 -13.36 -12.03
C ALA A 76 -5.02 -11.93 -12.62
N ALA A 77 -4.73 -10.91 -11.79
CA ALA A 77 -4.67 -9.53 -12.24
C ALA A 77 -3.54 -9.31 -13.26
N GLY A 78 -3.84 -8.62 -14.35
CA GLY A 78 -2.87 -8.17 -15.32
C GLY A 78 -1.94 -7.07 -14.80
N PRO A 79 -0.88 -6.70 -15.55
CA PRO A 79 0.09 -5.67 -15.14
C PRO A 79 -0.50 -4.27 -14.96
N ARG A 80 -1.69 -4.02 -15.50
CA ARG A 80 -2.39 -2.72 -15.47
C ARG A 80 -3.78 -2.77 -14.83
N ASP A 81 -4.19 -3.95 -14.36
CA ASP A 81 -5.49 -4.09 -13.70
C ASP A 81 -5.44 -3.38 -12.34
N VAL A 82 -6.59 -2.84 -11.93
CA VAL A 82 -6.74 -2.05 -10.71
C VAL A 82 -7.66 -2.80 -9.76
N VAL A 83 -7.17 -3.08 -8.55
CA VAL A 83 -8.03 -3.61 -7.49
C VAL A 83 -8.84 -2.48 -6.87
N VAL A 84 -10.13 -2.73 -6.73
CA VAL A 84 -11.09 -1.87 -6.04
C VAL A 84 -11.78 -2.71 -4.97
N CYS A 85 -12.04 -2.12 -3.80
CA CYS A 85 -12.72 -2.83 -2.72
C CYS A 85 -13.71 -1.95 -1.96
N ALA A 86 -14.65 -2.62 -1.28
CA ALA A 86 -15.51 -1.99 -0.30
C ALA A 86 -14.67 -1.50 0.90
N ALA A 87 -15.23 -0.57 1.67
CA ALA A 87 -14.74 -0.30 3.02
C ALA A 87 -14.91 -1.52 3.96
N GLY A 88 -14.37 -1.45 5.17
CA GLY A 88 -14.39 -2.53 6.15
C GLY A 88 -13.00 -3.12 6.40
N SER A 89 -12.88 -4.44 6.50
CA SER A 89 -11.58 -5.11 6.70
C SER A 89 -10.72 -5.12 5.43
N MET A 90 -11.36 -5.13 4.26
CA MET A 90 -10.70 -5.28 2.96
C MET A 90 -9.56 -4.28 2.69
N PRO A 91 -9.71 -2.95 2.96
CA PRO A 91 -8.60 -2.02 2.79
C PRO A 91 -7.37 -2.40 3.62
N GLY A 92 -7.57 -2.83 4.87
CA GLY A 92 -6.49 -3.28 5.75
C GLY A 92 -5.85 -4.58 5.26
N ASP A 93 -6.65 -5.54 4.79
CA ASP A 93 -6.13 -6.80 4.27
C ASP A 93 -5.37 -6.60 2.96
N LEU A 94 -5.84 -5.72 2.07
CA LEU A 94 -5.11 -5.37 0.86
C LEU A 94 -3.83 -4.57 1.15
N HIS A 95 -3.82 -3.67 2.15
CA HIS A 95 -2.59 -2.98 2.58
C HIS A 95 -1.49 -3.95 3.00
N LYS A 96 -1.87 -5.03 3.69
CA LYS A 96 -0.94 -6.07 4.13
C LYS A 96 -0.53 -6.99 2.98
N LEU A 97 -1.51 -7.41 2.17
CA LEU A 97 -1.37 -8.59 1.34
C LEU A 97 -1.26 -8.28 -0.15
N TRP A 98 -1.82 -7.19 -0.67
CA TRP A 98 -1.82 -6.92 -2.12
C TRP A 98 -0.43 -6.54 -2.62
N ARG A 99 0.04 -7.21 -3.67
CA ARG A 99 1.33 -6.89 -4.31
C ARG A 99 1.08 -6.04 -5.55
N SER A 100 1.25 -4.74 -5.42
CA SER A 100 1.14 -3.81 -6.55
C SER A 100 2.39 -3.86 -7.44
N ARG A 101 2.20 -3.96 -8.76
CA ARG A 101 3.25 -3.97 -9.79
C ARG A 101 3.27 -2.69 -10.63
N ASP A 102 2.22 -1.87 -10.54
CA ASP A 102 2.11 -0.56 -11.18
C ASP A 102 1.57 0.48 -10.16
N PRO A 103 2.02 1.74 -10.19
CA PRO A 103 1.59 2.77 -9.25
C PRO A 103 0.06 3.00 -9.19
N LYS A 104 -0.70 2.54 -10.19
CA LYS A 104 -2.14 2.71 -10.29
C LYS A 104 -2.97 1.46 -9.94
N GLN A 105 -2.36 0.32 -9.61
CA GLN A 105 -3.12 -0.93 -9.44
C GLN A 105 -3.99 -1.01 -8.18
N TYR A 106 -4.05 0.03 -7.36
CA TYR A 106 -4.79 0.03 -6.10
C TYR A 106 -5.64 1.29 -6.00
N HIS A 107 -6.96 1.15 -5.99
CA HIS A 107 -7.88 2.25 -5.84
C HIS A 107 -8.91 1.97 -4.74
N VAL A 108 -8.93 2.82 -3.72
CA VAL A 108 -9.84 2.71 -2.57
C VAL A 108 -10.32 4.09 -2.14
N GLU A 109 -11.58 4.17 -1.73
CA GLU A 109 -12.19 5.37 -1.15
C GLU A 109 -11.89 5.41 0.36
N TYR A 110 -11.08 6.39 0.80
CA TYR A 110 -10.68 6.56 2.21
C TYR A 110 -11.37 7.72 2.93
N GLY A 111 -12.05 8.61 2.21
CA GLY A 111 -12.61 9.84 2.77
C GLY A 111 -13.84 9.59 3.63
N TYR A 112 -14.83 8.90 3.07
CA TYR A 112 -16.08 8.56 3.75
C TYR A 112 -16.10 7.12 4.28
N SER A 113 -15.20 6.25 3.78
CA SER A 113 -15.05 4.86 4.23
C SER A 113 -16.36 4.08 4.11
N TRP A 114 -17.08 4.25 3.00
CA TRP A 114 -18.40 3.66 2.81
C TRP A 114 -18.36 2.36 1.96
N MET A 115 -19.23 1.41 2.29
CA MET A 115 -19.42 0.18 1.52
C MET A 115 -20.31 0.44 0.30
N GLY A 116 -20.03 -0.21 -0.83
CA GLY A 116 -20.76 -0.01 -2.10
C GLY A 116 -20.01 0.85 -3.12
N TYR A 117 -18.93 1.52 -2.69
CA TYR A 117 -18.03 2.25 -3.58
C TYR A 117 -17.45 1.35 -4.68
N GLU A 118 -17.14 0.10 -4.36
CA GLU A 118 -16.44 -0.83 -5.24
C GLU A 118 -17.12 -1.06 -6.59
N ILE A 119 -18.44 -0.94 -6.67
CA ILE A 119 -19.18 -1.14 -7.92
C ILE A 119 -19.03 0.07 -8.84
N ALA A 120 -19.42 1.26 -8.37
CA ALA A 120 -19.32 2.48 -9.16
C ALA A 120 -17.86 2.89 -9.40
N GLY A 121 -17.00 2.69 -8.40
CA GLY A 121 -15.57 2.91 -8.46
C GLY A 121 -14.91 2.05 -9.53
N ALA A 122 -15.18 0.74 -9.57
CA ALA A 122 -14.60 -0.16 -10.58
C ALA A 122 -14.98 0.19 -12.02
N LEU A 123 -16.14 0.83 -12.24
CA LEU A 123 -16.55 1.31 -13.57
C LEU A 123 -15.85 2.61 -14.00
N GLY A 124 -15.39 3.41 -13.03
CA GLY A 124 -14.84 4.74 -13.26
C GLY A 124 -13.31 4.82 -13.29
N VAL A 125 -12.61 3.73 -12.99
CA VAL A 125 -11.14 3.65 -12.92
C VAL A 125 -10.50 3.07 -14.18
#